data_AF-A0A1C6U6G1-F1
#
_entry.id   AF-A0A1C6U6G1-F1
#
_cell.length_a   1.000
_cell.length_b   1.000
_cell.length_c   1.000
_cell.angle_alpha   90.00
_cell.angle_beta   90.00
_cell.angle_gamma   90.00
#
_symmetry.space_group_name_H-M   'P 1'
#
loop_
_entity.id
_entity.type
_entity.pdbx_description
1 polymer ?
#
loop_
_entity_poly.entity_id
_entity_poly.type
_entity_poly.pdbx_seq_one_letter_code
_entity_poly.pdbx_strand_id
1 'polypeptide(L)'
;MVVAGRKLLTSPNGGFPRVADLPADTGWLPLGTLDGVPAWGAAVTATGDVPGRWRSWRALAAQVPEPLAALAGRALQVVTWRRGHRYCGACRAELADVPGEPARRCPDCRLYVPMQLSPAVLVAVTRPGPVDELLLVRHSYGPTELWALVAGFVEAGESLEAAVHREVAEEVGLDLGPPVYFGSQPWAMSGPGVLLAGFTATVTDPAAEPVVDGRELVQARWFPLDALPEALPPAYSISRWLIDAAATRATG
;
A
#
# COMPACT_ATOMS: atom_id res chain seq x y z
N MET A 1 18.79 -1.56 -5.54
CA MET A 1 17.66 -2.33 -4.97
C MET A 1 17.24 -3.41 -5.96
N VAL A 2 17.65 -4.65 -5.71
CA VAL A 2 17.35 -5.79 -6.59
C VAL A 2 16.08 -6.48 -6.11
N VAL A 3 15.14 -6.73 -7.01
CA VAL A 3 13.81 -7.26 -6.72
C VAL A 3 13.61 -8.62 -7.40
N ALA A 4 13.12 -9.59 -6.62
CA ALA A 4 12.67 -10.90 -7.08
C ALA A 4 11.28 -11.18 -6.50
N GLY A 5 10.24 -11.03 -7.32
CA GLY A 5 8.85 -11.10 -6.83
C GLY A 5 8.58 -10.06 -5.74
N ARG A 6 8.25 -10.50 -4.52
CA ARG A 6 7.98 -9.64 -3.36
C ARG A 6 9.15 -9.53 -2.37
N LYS A 7 10.35 -9.93 -2.80
CA LYS A 7 11.56 -9.91 -1.99
C LYS A 7 12.55 -8.89 -2.54
N LEU A 8 13.30 -8.27 -1.64
CA LEU A 8 14.46 -7.46 -2.00
C LEU A 8 15.74 -8.13 -1.53
N LEU A 9 16.79 -7.97 -2.32
CA LEU A 9 18.15 -8.33 -1.94
C LEU A 9 18.71 -7.33 -0.93
N THR A 10 19.24 -7.87 0.16
CA THR A 10 19.91 -7.11 1.22
C THR A 10 21.31 -7.64 1.44
N SER A 11 22.18 -6.72 1.85
CA SER A 11 23.56 -7.00 2.26
C SER A 11 23.57 -7.64 3.66
N PRO A 12 24.65 -8.34 4.05
CA PRO A 12 24.77 -8.97 5.37
C PRO A 12 24.59 -8.00 6.55
N ASN A 13 24.97 -6.73 6.37
CA ASN A 13 24.80 -5.67 7.36
C ASN A 13 23.35 -5.10 7.45
N GLY A 14 22.39 -5.71 6.75
CA GLY A 14 20.99 -5.28 6.75
C GLY A 14 20.65 -4.14 5.78
N GLY A 15 21.65 -3.55 5.11
CA GLY A 15 21.47 -2.54 4.07
C GLY A 15 21.15 -3.13 2.70
N PHE A 16 21.24 -2.31 1.65
CA PHE A 16 21.10 -2.71 0.26
C PHE A 16 22.47 -2.78 -0.43
N PRO A 17 22.64 -3.68 -1.43
CA PRO A 17 23.90 -3.80 -2.17
C PRO A 17 24.19 -2.53 -2.98
N ARG A 18 25.49 -2.24 -3.19
CA ARG A 18 25.90 -1.19 -4.12
C ARG A 18 25.85 -1.74 -5.55
N VAL A 19 25.67 -0.85 -6.52
CA VAL A 19 25.69 -1.21 -7.95
C VAL A 19 27.00 -1.93 -8.33
N ALA A 20 28.13 -1.48 -7.78
CA ALA A 20 29.44 -2.07 -8.03
C ALA A 20 29.60 -3.51 -7.49
N ASP A 21 28.74 -3.94 -6.58
CA ASP A 21 28.80 -5.28 -5.97
C ASP A 21 27.99 -6.32 -6.77
N LEU A 22 27.41 -5.92 -7.92
CA LEU A 22 26.47 -6.71 -8.70
C LEU A 22 26.97 -6.92 -10.15
N PRO A 23 26.47 -7.94 -10.87
CA PRO A 23 26.91 -8.24 -12.23
C PRO A 23 26.82 -7.03 -13.17
N ALA A 24 27.86 -6.83 -13.99
CA ALA A 24 27.98 -5.66 -14.86
C ALA A 24 26.87 -5.55 -15.93
N ASP A 25 26.27 -6.68 -16.29
CA ASP A 25 25.16 -6.82 -17.24
C ASP A 25 23.77 -6.66 -16.60
N THR A 26 23.70 -6.26 -15.32
CA THR A 26 22.42 -6.01 -14.64
C THR A 26 21.64 -4.89 -15.34
N GLY A 27 20.39 -5.18 -15.73
CA GLY A 27 19.47 -4.20 -16.29
C GLY A 27 18.99 -3.18 -15.25
N TRP A 28 19.66 -2.02 -15.20
CA TRP A 28 19.40 -0.98 -14.20
C TRP A 28 18.24 -0.05 -14.58
N LEU A 29 17.43 0.30 -13.59
CA LEU A 29 16.31 1.22 -13.68
C LEU A 29 16.50 2.37 -12.70
N PRO A 30 16.42 3.65 -13.12
CA PRO A 30 16.54 4.76 -12.18
C PRO A 30 15.32 4.80 -11.25
N LEU A 31 15.57 4.92 -9.94
CA LEU A 31 14.53 5.09 -8.92
C LEU A 31 14.48 6.51 -8.33
N GLY A 32 15.49 7.33 -8.63
CA GLY A 32 15.67 8.67 -8.08
C GLY A 32 16.93 8.75 -7.23
N THR A 33 16.88 9.53 -6.16
CA THR A 33 17.98 9.68 -5.20
C THR A 33 17.48 9.44 -3.78
N LEU A 34 18.38 8.99 -2.91
CA LEU A 34 18.20 8.96 -1.46
C LEU A 34 19.42 9.66 -0.85
N ASP A 35 19.20 10.74 -0.10
CA ASP A 35 20.25 11.56 0.50
C ASP A 35 21.33 12.00 -0.50
N GLY A 36 20.89 12.37 -1.71
CA GLY A 36 21.78 12.77 -2.82
C GLY A 36 22.48 11.62 -3.56
N VAL A 37 22.34 10.39 -3.08
CA VAL A 37 22.93 9.20 -3.73
C VAL A 37 21.95 8.63 -4.76
N PRO A 38 22.37 8.44 -6.04
CA PRO A 38 21.54 7.79 -7.05
C PRO A 38 21.11 6.39 -6.64
N ALA A 39 19.80 6.15 -6.69
CA ALA A 39 19.18 4.88 -6.37
C ALA A 39 18.73 4.16 -7.65
N TRP A 40 19.07 2.88 -7.73
CA TRP A 40 18.80 2.03 -8.88
C TRP A 40 17.99 0.80 -8.50
N GLY A 41 17.08 0.40 -9.37
CA GLY A 41 16.28 -0.82 -9.30
C GLY A 41 16.77 -1.83 -10.32
N ALA A 42 16.64 -3.12 -10.03
CA ALA A 42 16.88 -4.19 -10.99
C ALA A 42 15.91 -5.34 -10.76
N ALA A 43 15.51 -6.01 -11.86
CA ALA A 43 14.73 -7.23 -11.82
C ALA A 43 15.66 -8.44 -11.94
N VAL A 44 15.44 -9.46 -11.12
CA VAL A 44 16.00 -10.80 -11.36
C VAL A 44 14.90 -11.84 -11.36
N THR A 45 15.12 -12.95 -12.07
CA THR A 45 14.09 -13.97 -12.28
C THR A 45 13.96 -14.85 -11.05
N ALA A 46 15.09 -15.26 -10.46
CA ALA A 46 15.14 -16.07 -9.26
C ALA A 46 16.12 -15.51 -8.23
N THR A 47 15.86 -15.78 -6.95
CA THR A 47 16.76 -15.37 -5.85
C THR A 47 18.12 -16.04 -5.90
N GLY A 48 18.25 -17.16 -6.62
CA GLY A 48 19.53 -17.86 -6.82
C GLY A 48 20.45 -17.18 -7.82
N ASP A 49 19.93 -16.27 -8.64
CA ASP A 49 20.69 -15.60 -9.71
C ASP A 49 21.73 -14.61 -9.13
N VAL A 50 21.49 -14.11 -7.92
CA VAL A 50 22.36 -13.15 -7.25
C VAL A 50 22.59 -13.59 -5.79
N PRO A 51 23.86 -13.84 -5.39
CA PRO A 51 24.20 -14.17 -4.01
C PRO A 51 23.81 -13.04 -3.04
N GLY A 52 23.29 -13.43 -1.87
CA GLY A 52 23.02 -12.52 -0.76
C GLY A 52 21.74 -12.84 -0.03
N ARG A 53 21.30 -11.94 0.86
CA ARG A 53 20.16 -12.19 1.75
C ARG A 53 18.88 -11.64 1.15
N TRP A 54 17.95 -12.51 0.81
CA TRP A 54 16.64 -12.13 0.28
C TRP A 54 15.61 -12.01 1.39
N ARG A 55 15.02 -10.83 1.53
CA ARG A 55 14.04 -10.54 2.59
C ARG A 55 12.71 -10.14 1.99
N SER A 56 11.61 -10.56 2.60
CA SER A 56 10.28 -10.13 2.19
C SER A 56 10.12 -8.64 2.43
N TRP A 57 9.38 -7.97 1.53
CA TRP A 57 9.05 -6.56 1.70
C TRP A 57 8.41 -6.27 3.06
N ARG A 58 7.44 -7.09 3.46
CA ARG A 58 6.71 -6.94 4.74
C ARG A 58 7.66 -6.89 5.95
N ALA A 59 8.65 -7.78 5.98
CA ALA A 59 9.62 -7.82 7.07
C ALA A 59 10.64 -6.67 7.00
N LEU A 60 10.93 -6.14 5.81
CA LEU A 60 11.84 -5.01 5.61
C LEU A 60 11.20 -3.69 6.01
N ALA A 61 9.98 -3.43 5.55
CA ALA A 61 9.26 -2.17 5.79
C ALA A 61 9.15 -1.84 7.29
N ALA A 62 9.03 -2.86 8.13
CA ALA A 62 8.95 -2.69 9.59
C ALA A 62 10.30 -2.39 10.28
N GLN A 63 11.44 -2.54 9.59
CA GLN A 63 12.77 -2.52 10.20
C GLN A 63 13.69 -1.44 9.66
N VAL A 64 13.33 -0.79 8.55
CA VAL A 64 14.17 0.23 7.92
C VAL A 64 13.56 1.62 8.12
N PRO A 65 14.38 2.68 8.16
CA PRO A 65 13.89 4.06 8.24
C PRO A 65 12.95 4.39 7.06
N GLU A 66 12.00 5.30 7.30
CA GLU A 66 10.95 5.67 6.34
C GLU A 66 11.49 6.04 4.95
N PRO A 67 12.54 6.88 4.78
CA PRO A 67 13.01 7.25 3.44
C PRO A 67 13.52 6.04 2.64
N LEU A 68 14.16 5.10 3.36
CA LEU A 68 14.67 3.88 2.77
C LEU A 68 13.53 2.88 2.48
N ALA A 69 12.52 2.82 3.35
CA ALA A 69 11.30 2.05 3.12
C ALA A 69 10.56 2.56 1.88
N ALA A 70 10.36 3.88 1.75
CA ALA A 70 9.70 4.50 0.62
C ALA A 70 10.41 4.17 -0.70
N LEU A 71 11.75 4.28 -0.72
CA LEU A 71 12.54 3.93 -1.91
C LEU A 71 12.49 2.43 -2.23
N ALA A 72 12.53 1.55 -1.22
CA ALA A 72 12.40 0.10 -1.40
C ALA A 72 11.00 -0.31 -1.90
N GLY A 73 9.95 0.32 -1.37
CA GLY A 73 8.59 0.21 -1.86
C GLY A 73 8.48 0.65 -3.32
N ARG A 74 9.06 1.80 -3.66
CA ARG A 74 9.14 2.28 -5.05
C ARG A 74 9.85 1.29 -5.97
N ALA A 75 10.98 0.71 -5.54
CA ALA A 75 11.69 -0.30 -6.31
C ALA A 75 10.78 -1.50 -6.64
N LEU A 76 10.04 -2.02 -5.66
CA LEU A 76 9.08 -3.10 -5.87
C LEU A 76 8.01 -2.72 -6.88
N GLN A 77 7.42 -1.53 -6.76
CA GLN A 77 6.36 -1.08 -7.66
C GLN A 77 6.88 -0.91 -9.10
N VAL A 78 7.99 -0.18 -9.29
CA VAL A 78 8.56 0.12 -10.62
C VAL A 78 9.06 -1.14 -11.31
N VAL A 79 9.83 -1.98 -10.60
CA VAL A 79 10.41 -3.20 -11.18
C VAL A 79 9.30 -4.20 -11.53
N THR A 80 8.31 -4.38 -10.64
CA THR A 80 7.21 -5.31 -10.90
C THR A 80 6.32 -4.81 -12.04
N TRP A 81 6.05 -3.50 -12.11
CA TRP A 81 5.29 -2.91 -13.21
C TRP A 81 5.98 -3.15 -14.56
N ARG A 82 7.29 -2.88 -14.66
CA ARG A 82 8.04 -3.12 -15.92
C ARG A 82 8.03 -4.58 -16.34
N ARG A 83 8.14 -5.50 -15.38
CA ARG A 83 8.06 -6.95 -15.65
C ARG A 83 6.67 -7.35 -16.17
N GLY A 84 5.61 -6.80 -15.59
CA GLY A 84 4.23 -7.06 -16.02
C GLY A 84 3.87 -6.44 -17.37
N HIS A 85 4.55 -5.35 -17.75
CA HIS A 85 4.33 -4.63 -19.00
C HIS A 85 5.51 -4.84 -19.96
N ARG A 86 5.91 -6.11 -20.16
CA ARG A 86 6.94 -6.48 -21.14
C ARG A 86 6.39 -6.46 -22.57
N TYR A 87 5.16 -6.92 -22.77
CA TYR A 87 4.54 -7.01 -24.08
C TYR A 87 3.31 -6.10 -24.17
N CYS A 88 3.03 -5.61 -25.36
CA CYS A 88 1.90 -4.74 -25.64
C CYS A 88 0.59 -5.53 -25.51
N GLY A 89 -0.32 -5.05 -24.66
CA GLY A 89 -1.65 -5.66 -24.50
C GLY A 89 -2.53 -5.60 -25.76
N ALA A 90 -2.22 -4.72 -26.73
CA ALA A 90 -2.98 -4.58 -27.96
C ALA A 90 -2.48 -5.46 -29.12
N CYS A 91 -1.15 -5.52 -29.35
CA CYS A 91 -0.59 -6.22 -30.51
C CYS A 91 0.49 -7.27 -30.17
N ARG A 92 0.82 -7.47 -28.89
CA ARG A 92 1.80 -8.45 -28.38
C ARG A 92 3.28 -8.15 -28.68
N ALA A 93 3.60 -7.07 -29.40
CA ALA A 93 4.97 -6.63 -29.59
C ALA A 93 5.66 -6.28 -28.25
N GLU A 94 6.98 -6.43 -28.15
CA GLU A 94 7.72 -6.03 -26.95
C GLU A 94 7.65 -4.51 -26.77
N LEU A 95 7.35 -4.07 -25.54
CA LEU A 95 7.24 -2.66 -25.20
C LEU A 95 8.63 -2.06 -24.96
N ALA A 96 8.87 -0.86 -25.49
CA ALA A 96 10.07 -0.09 -25.25
C ALA A 96 9.86 0.92 -24.11
N ASP A 97 10.92 1.21 -23.35
CA ASP A 97 10.88 2.24 -22.34
C ASP A 97 10.86 3.64 -22.98
N VAL A 98 10.11 4.56 -22.37
CA VAL A 98 10.12 5.98 -22.79
C VAL A 98 11.20 6.70 -21.98
N PRO A 99 12.24 7.28 -22.63
CA PRO A 99 13.30 7.98 -21.91
C PRO A 99 12.76 9.11 -21.03
N GLY A 100 13.15 9.13 -19.76
CA GLY A 100 12.76 10.18 -18.81
C GLY A 100 11.35 10.04 -18.22
N GLU A 101 10.55 9.06 -18.65
CA GLU A 101 9.18 8.88 -18.18
C GLU A 101 8.97 7.53 -17.48
N PRO A 102 8.10 7.45 -16.44
CA PRO A 102 7.65 6.18 -15.90
C PRO A 102 6.60 5.54 -16.82
N ALA A 103 6.98 5.30 -18.08
CA ALA A 103 6.08 4.84 -19.13
C ALA A 103 6.77 3.93 -20.14
N ARG A 104 5.95 3.18 -20.88
CA ARG A 104 6.36 2.31 -21.98
C ARG A 104 5.56 2.63 -23.23
N ARG A 105 6.17 2.48 -24.40
CA ARG A 105 5.52 2.68 -25.69
C ARG A 105 5.75 1.48 -26.60
N CYS A 106 4.69 1.03 -27.24
CA CYS A 106 4.78 -0.01 -28.27
C CYS A 106 5.39 0.58 -29.55
N PRO A 107 6.49 0.03 -30.09
CA PRO A 107 7.06 0.50 -31.35
C PRO A 107 6.12 0.26 -32.54
N ASP A 108 5.31 -0.80 -32.49
CA ASP A 108 4.49 -1.24 -33.63
C ASP A 108 3.17 -0.47 -33.73
N CYS A 109 2.36 -0.46 -32.65
CA CYS A 109 1.03 0.16 -32.65
C CYS A 109 0.98 1.52 -31.95
N ARG A 110 2.12 1.99 -31.40
CA ARG A 110 2.26 3.27 -30.68
C ARG A 110 1.44 3.40 -29.40
N LEU A 111 0.86 2.31 -28.89
CA LEU A 111 0.19 2.30 -27.58
C LEU A 111 1.16 2.83 -26.51
N TYR A 112 0.74 3.88 -25.82
CA TYR A 112 1.46 4.46 -24.69
C TYR A 112 0.86 3.93 -23.38
N VAL A 113 1.71 3.39 -22.53
CA VAL A 113 1.35 2.72 -21.28
C VAL A 113 2.08 3.43 -20.14
N PRO A 114 1.45 4.41 -19.46
CA PRO A 114 2.03 5.01 -18.28
C PRO A 114 2.03 4.00 -17.11
N MET A 115 2.91 4.20 -16.14
CA MET A 115 2.83 3.47 -14.88
C MET A 115 1.56 3.86 -14.15
N GLN A 116 0.64 2.92 -14.06
CA GLN A 116 -0.65 3.11 -13.41
C GLN A 116 -0.54 2.88 -11.91
N LEU A 117 -1.22 3.72 -11.14
CA LEU A 117 -1.47 3.51 -9.73
C LEU A 117 -2.97 3.27 -9.53
N SER A 118 -3.32 2.21 -8.81
CA SER A 118 -4.66 1.92 -8.32
C SER A 118 -4.87 2.65 -7.00
N PRO A 119 -5.77 3.64 -6.95
CA PRO A 119 -6.13 4.27 -5.70
C PRO A 119 -7.00 3.32 -4.86
N ALA A 120 -6.75 3.30 -3.57
CA ALA A 120 -7.56 2.62 -2.58
C ALA A 120 -7.79 3.57 -1.40
N VAL A 121 -8.96 3.50 -0.79
CA VAL A 121 -9.33 4.29 0.38
C VAL A 121 -9.22 3.46 1.64
N LEU A 122 -9.06 4.14 2.76
CA LEU A 122 -9.02 3.56 4.09
C LEU A 122 -9.57 4.60 5.06
N VAL A 123 -10.50 4.21 5.93
CA VAL A 123 -11.24 5.17 6.76
C VAL A 123 -11.26 4.78 8.25
N ALA A 124 -10.88 5.73 9.11
CA ALA A 124 -11.14 5.64 10.55
C ALA A 124 -12.55 6.14 10.82
N VAL A 125 -13.46 5.20 11.13
CA VAL A 125 -14.86 5.49 11.40
C VAL A 125 -15.08 5.59 12.92
N THR A 126 -15.54 6.75 13.39
CA THR A 126 -15.85 6.97 14.80
C THR A 126 -17.35 7.05 15.06
N ARG A 127 -17.76 6.74 16.29
CA ARG A 127 -19.10 7.08 16.81
C ARG A 127 -18.99 7.85 18.14
N PRO A 128 -19.79 8.91 18.32
CA PRO A 128 -19.79 9.68 19.56
C PRO A 128 -20.49 8.93 20.69
N GLY A 129 -19.99 9.08 21.91
CA GLY A 129 -20.56 8.45 23.10
C GLY A 129 -20.05 9.07 24.41
N PRO A 130 -20.28 8.41 25.57
CA PRO A 130 -19.62 8.81 26.82
C PRO A 130 -18.09 8.77 26.69
N VAL A 131 -17.60 7.78 25.95
CA VAL A 131 -16.26 7.74 25.37
C VAL A 131 -16.47 7.46 23.89
N ASP A 132 -15.84 8.26 23.03
CA ASP A 132 -15.89 8.03 21.59
C ASP A 132 -15.25 6.69 21.24
N GLU A 133 -15.85 5.98 20.28
CA GLU A 133 -15.41 4.66 19.86
C GLU A 133 -14.95 4.67 18.40
N LEU A 134 -14.00 3.79 18.10
CA LEU A 134 -13.48 3.53 16.76
C LEU A 134 -13.96 2.16 16.27
N LEU A 135 -14.45 2.11 15.03
CA LEU A 135 -14.73 0.86 14.37
C LEU A 135 -13.44 0.21 13.91
N LEU A 136 -13.24 -1.05 14.29
CA LEU A 136 -12.18 -1.90 13.76
C LEU A 136 -12.75 -3.21 13.22
N VAL A 137 -12.11 -3.70 12.15
CA VAL A 137 -12.52 -4.92 11.43
C VAL A 137 -11.40 -5.95 11.38
N ARG A 138 -11.76 -7.21 11.09
CA ARG A 138 -10.81 -8.29 10.75
C ARG A 138 -11.20 -8.94 9.44
N HIS A 139 -10.21 -9.11 8.58
CA HIS A 139 -10.36 -9.76 7.28
C HIS A 139 -10.36 -11.30 7.40
N SER A 140 -11.01 -11.97 6.45
CA SER A 140 -10.97 -13.43 6.28
C SER A 140 -9.65 -13.95 5.70
N TYR A 141 -8.83 -13.05 5.14
CA TYR A 141 -7.53 -13.34 4.53
C TYR A 141 -6.44 -12.33 4.94
N GLY A 142 -5.19 -12.65 4.66
CA GLY A 142 -4.06 -11.79 5.00
C GLY A 142 -3.65 -11.91 6.48
N PRO A 143 -3.19 -10.82 7.14
CA PRO A 143 -2.84 -10.85 8.56
C PRO A 143 -4.11 -10.85 9.42
N THR A 144 -4.83 -11.97 9.43
CA THR A 144 -6.13 -12.17 10.08
C THR A 144 -6.13 -11.95 11.60
N GLU A 145 -4.94 -11.92 12.21
CA GLU A 145 -4.73 -11.64 13.63
C GLU A 145 -4.90 -10.15 13.98
N LEU A 146 -4.66 -9.26 13.02
CA LEU A 146 -4.68 -7.82 13.21
C LEU A 146 -6.08 -7.25 13.04
N TRP A 147 -6.43 -6.29 13.90
CA TRP A 147 -7.51 -5.35 13.66
C TRP A 147 -7.07 -4.32 12.61
N ALA A 148 -7.99 -3.94 11.74
CA ALA A 148 -7.77 -3.00 10.65
C ALA A 148 -8.91 -1.97 10.57
N LEU A 149 -8.68 -0.94 9.77
CA LEU A 149 -9.73 -0.02 9.33
C LEU A 149 -10.41 -0.59 8.07
N VAL A 150 -11.65 -0.17 7.80
CA VAL A 150 -12.32 -0.45 6.53
C VAL A 150 -11.53 0.18 5.38
N ALA A 151 -11.29 -0.60 4.32
CA ALA A 151 -10.46 -0.17 3.20
C ALA A 151 -10.78 -0.95 1.93
N GLY A 152 -10.82 -0.26 0.80
CA GLY A 152 -11.06 -0.91 -0.50
C GLY A 152 -10.65 -0.05 -1.68
N PHE A 153 -10.75 -0.63 -2.88
CA PHE A 153 -10.29 0.02 -4.11
C PHE A 153 -11.34 0.99 -4.63
N VAL A 154 -10.88 2.10 -5.22
CA VAL A 154 -11.76 3.03 -5.90
C VAL A 154 -12.16 2.44 -7.25
N GLU A 155 -13.45 2.49 -7.56
CA GLU A 155 -14.00 1.97 -8.81
C GLU A 155 -14.00 3.00 -9.95
N ALA A 156 -14.24 2.52 -11.18
CA ALA A 156 -14.29 3.37 -12.35
C ALA A 156 -15.49 4.33 -12.29
N GLY A 157 -15.21 5.63 -12.37
CA GLY A 157 -16.23 6.68 -12.27
C GLY A 157 -16.56 7.10 -10.84
N GLU A 158 -15.83 6.60 -9.85
CA GLU A 158 -16.03 6.87 -8.44
C GLU A 158 -15.05 7.94 -7.91
N SER A 159 -15.51 8.80 -6.99
CA SER A 159 -14.62 9.69 -6.23
C SER A 159 -14.04 8.97 -5.01
N LEU A 160 -12.99 9.51 -4.38
CA LEU A 160 -12.45 8.90 -3.15
C LEU A 160 -13.50 8.87 -2.02
N GLU A 161 -14.28 9.94 -1.89
CA GLU A 161 -15.35 10.05 -0.90
C GLU A 161 -16.47 9.05 -1.16
N ALA A 162 -16.87 8.89 -2.43
CA ALA A 162 -17.86 7.90 -2.82
C ALA A 162 -17.38 6.47 -2.50
N ALA A 163 -16.10 6.17 -2.77
CA ALA A 163 -15.49 4.89 -2.39
C ALA A 163 -15.53 4.66 -0.88
N VAL A 164 -15.22 5.68 -0.06
CA VAL A 164 -15.31 5.57 1.40
C VAL A 164 -16.73 5.20 1.84
N HIS A 165 -17.75 5.85 1.28
CA HIS A 165 -19.15 5.53 1.59
C HIS A 165 -19.54 4.13 1.14
N ARG A 166 -19.19 3.74 -0.10
CA ARG A 166 -19.50 2.42 -0.65
C ARG A 166 -18.86 1.31 0.18
N GLU A 167 -17.55 1.37 0.41
CA GLU A 167 -16.82 0.33 1.14
C GLU A 167 -17.38 0.14 2.56
N VAL A 168 -17.69 1.22 3.27
CA VAL A 168 -18.28 1.12 4.63
C VAL A 168 -19.70 0.58 4.59
N ALA A 169 -20.52 0.97 3.61
CA ALA A 169 -21.87 0.43 3.46
C ALA A 169 -21.85 -1.07 3.09
N GLU A 170 -20.96 -1.49 2.19
CA GLU A 170 -20.84 -2.87 1.72
C GLU A 170 -20.24 -3.79 2.77
N GLU A 171 -19.15 -3.38 3.42
CA GLU A 171 -18.38 -4.25 4.32
C GLU A 171 -18.97 -4.34 5.72
N VAL A 172 -19.58 -3.27 6.23
CA VAL A 172 -20.05 -3.17 7.62
C VAL A 172 -21.47 -2.61 7.78
N GLY A 173 -22.15 -2.24 6.70
CA GLY A 173 -23.56 -1.83 6.73
C GLY A 173 -23.83 -0.51 7.45
N LEU A 174 -22.85 0.39 7.51
CA LEU A 174 -22.98 1.67 8.22
C LEU A 174 -23.04 2.86 7.26
N ASP A 175 -23.81 3.88 7.64
CA ASP A 175 -23.86 5.16 6.96
C ASP A 175 -22.95 6.19 7.65
N LEU A 176 -22.24 6.97 6.83
CA LEU A 176 -21.28 7.97 7.29
C LEU A 176 -21.72 9.39 6.97
N GLY A 177 -21.36 10.33 7.83
CA GLY A 177 -21.26 11.74 7.46
C GLY A 177 -20.12 11.99 6.46
N PRO A 178 -19.91 13.25 6.04
CA PRO A 178 -18.88 13.58 5.05
C PRO A 178 -17.48 13.15 5.51
N PRO A 179 -16.75 12.33 4.73
CA PRO A 179 -15.40 11.91 5.09
C PRO A 179 -14.40 13.07 4.93
N VAL A 180 -13.43 13.13 5.84
CA VAL A 180 -12.38 14.15 5.85
C VAL A 180 -11.05 13.52 5.49
N TYR A 181 -10.40 14.03 4.43
CA TYR A 181 -9.08 13.55 4.01
C TYR A 181 -8.04 13.77 5.11
N PHE A 182 -7.27 12.72 5.39
CA PHE A 182 -6.20 12.72 6.39
C PHE A 182 -4.82 12.80 5.74
N GLY A 183 -4.58 11.98 4.72
CA GLY A 183 -3.26 11.82 4.12
C GLY A 183 -3.22 10.66 3.13
N SER A 184 -2.05 10.39 2.56
CA SER A 184 -1.86 9.26 1.67
C SER A 184 -0.50 8.59 1.86
N GLN A 185 -0.42 7.31 1.46
CA GLN A 185 0.80 6.53 1.54
C GLN A 185 0.94 5.63 0.30
N PRO A 186 2.08 5.66 -0.42
CA PRO A 186 2.40 4.64 -1.42
C PRO A 186 2.45 3.26 -0.77
N TRP A 187 1.67 2.31 -1.27
CA TRP A 187 1.45 1.05 -0.59
C TRP A 187 1.96 -0.14 -1.42
N ALA A 188 3.13 -0.65 -1.07
CA ALA A 188 3.73 -1.83 -1.72
C ALA A 188 3.39 -3.17 -1.02
N MET A 189 2.48 -3.15 -0.03
CA MET A 189 2.15 -4.31 0.82
C MET A 189 1.02 -5.19 0.29
N SER A 190 0.06 -4.62 -0.45
CA SER A 190 -1.04 -5.39 -1.09
C SER A 190 -0.69 -5.82 -2.51
N GLY A 191 0.08 -5.01 -3.24
CA GLY A 191 0.58 -5.32 -4.58
C GLY A 191 1.43 -4.17 -5.12
N PRO A 192 2.00 -4.29 -6.32
CA PRO A 192 2.62 -3.15 -6.99
C PRO A 192 1.54 -2.11 -7.38
N GLY A 193 1.91 -0.83 -7.32
CA GLY A 193 1.08 0.25 -7.86
C GLY A 193 -0.16 0.61 -7.06
N VAL A 194 -0.19 0.43 -5.73
CA VAL A 194 -1.31 0.91 -4.92
C VAL A 194 -0.93 2.23 -4.22
N LEU A 195 -1.87 3.19 -4.23
CA LEU A 195 -1.81 4.41 -3.41
C LEU A 195 -2.98 4.38 -2.42
N LEU A 196 -2.69 4.36 -1.13
CA LEU A 196 -3.71 4.47 -0.09
C LEU A 196 -4.02 5.94 0.19
N ALA A 197 -5.30 6.30 0.18
CA ALA A 197 -5.83 7.58 0.64
C ALA A 197 -6.60 7.36 1.95
N GLY A 198 -6.11 7.97 3.02
CA GLY A 198 -6.67 7.87 4.36
C GLY A 198 -7.73 8.94 4.62
N PHE A 199 -8.83 8.54 5.26
CA PHE A 199 -9.93 9.40 5.67
C PHE A 199 -10.31 9.17 7.14
N THR A 200 -10.94 10.17 7.73
CA THR A 200 -11.69 10.03 8.99
C THR A 200 -13.15 10.35 8.72
N ALA A 201 -14.07 9.61 9.33
CA ALA A 201 -15.50 9.88 9.21
C ALA A 201 -16.23 9.50 10.51
N THR A 202 -17.43 10.05 10.69
CA THR A 202 -18.30 9.72 11.82
C THR A 202 -19.58 9.10 11.29
N VAL A 203 -20.08 8.06 11.97
CA VAL A 203 -21.37 7.45 11.61
C VAL A 203 -22.52 8.44 11.77
N THR A 204 -23.55 8.33 10.93
CA THR A 204 -24.75 9.16 11.03
C THR A 204 -25.67 8.74 12.18
N ASP A 205 -25.69 7.44 12.51
CA ASP A 205 -26.42 6.88 13.64
C ASP A 205 -25.45 6.25 14.64
N PRO A 206 -25.19 6.90 15.80
CA PRO A 206 -24.32 6.36 16.83
C PRO A 206 -24.82 5.03 17.46
N ALA A 207 -26.11 4.71 17.32
CA ALA A 207 -26.68 3.46 17.84
C ALA A 207 -26.55 2.28 16.86
N ALA A 208 -26.10 2.52 15.62
CA ALA A 208 -25.95 1.47 14.62
C ALA A 208 -24.80 0.52 14.97
N GLU A 209 -25.07 -0.78 14.82
CA GLU A 209 -24.09 -1.86 15.02
C GLU A 209 -23.62 -2.39 13.66
N PRO A 210 -22.31 -2.64 13.49
CA PRO A 210 -21.76 -3.07 12.21
C PRO A 210 -22.19 -4.51 11.90
N VAL A 211 -22.54 -4.75 10.64
CA VAL A 211 -22.88 -6.08 10.12
C VAL A 211 -21.89 -6.42 9.02
N VAL A 212 -21.01 -7.39 9.29
CA VAL A 212 -20.02 -7.82 8.29
C VAL A 212 -20.67 -8.51 7.09
N ASP A 213 -20.10 -8.31 5.92
CA ASP A 213 -20.51 -8.92 4.65
C ASP A 213 -20.41 -10.47 4.64
N GLY A 214 -19.57 -11.02 5.52
CA GLY A 214 -19.26 -12.45 5.62
C GLY A 214 -18.42 -13.01 4.47
N ARG A 215 -17.86 -12.15 3.60
CA ARG A 215 -16.98 -12.55 2.49
C ARG A 215 -15.56 -12.08 2.76
N GLU A 216 -15.39 -10.76 2.88
CA GLU A 216 -14.09 -10.14 3.10
C GLU A 216 -13.81 -9.95 4.59
N LEU A 217 -14.84 -9.62 5.37
CA LEU A 217 -14.72 -9.40 6.81
C LEU A 217 -15.37 -10.51 7.63
N VAL A 218 -14.69 -10.91 8.70
CA VAL A 218 -15.18 -11.94 9.64
C VAL A 218 -15.62 -11.35 10.97
N GLN A 219 -15.12 -10.16 11.33
CA GLN A 219 -15.46 -9.46 12.57
C GLN A 219 -15.42 -7.95 12.35
N ALA A 220 -16.37 -7.24 12.94
CA ALA A 220 -16.38 -5.79 13.06
C ALA A 220 -16.84 -5.45 14.48
N ARG A 221 -16.15 -4.52 15.17
CA ARG A 221 -16.46 -4.12 16.54
C ARG A 221 -16.11 -2.66 16.78
N TRP A 222 -16.90 -2.03 17.62
CA TRP A 222 -16.56 -0.75 18.25
C TRP A 222 -15.58 -0.96 19.40
N PHE A 223 -14.57 -0.10 19.46
CA PHE A 223 -13.59 -0.06 20.54
C PHE A 223 -13.51 1.35 21.12
N PRO A 224 -13.58 1.51 22.45
CA PRO A 224 -13.32 2.79 23.09
C PRO A 224 -11.93 3.31 22.68
N LEU A 225 -11.84 4.61 22.35
CA LEU A 225 -10.59 5.22 21.91
C LEU A 225 -9.49 5.21 22.99
N ASP A 226 -9.88 5.08 24.26
CA ASP A 226 -8.99 4.93 25.42
C ASP A 226 -8.66 3.45 25.76
N ALA A 227 -9.25 2.49 25.04
CA ALA A 227 -9.09 1.06 25.28
C ALA A 227 -8.98 0.25 23.97
N LEU A 228 -8.17 0.74 23.03
CA LEU A 228 -7.89 0.05 21.76
C LEU A 228 -7.16 -1.29 21.98
N PRO A 229 -7.39 -2.30 21.12
CA PRO A 229 -6.76 -3.61 21.25
C PRO A 229 -5.26 -3.55 20.94
N GLU A 230 -4.47 -4.50 21.44
CA GLU A 230 -3.02 -4.55 21.16
C GLU A 230 -2.67 -4.91 19.71
N ALA A 231 -3.51 -5.75 19.08
CA ALA A 231 -3.26 -6.32 17.75
C ALA A 231 -3.59 -5.33 16.61
N LEU A 232 -2.86 -4.22 16.54
CA LEU A 232 -3.04 -3.15 15.54
C LEU A 232 -2.02 -3.23 14.39
N PRO A 233 -2.28 -2.51 13.29
CA PRO A 233 -1.33 -2.40 12.18
C PRO A 233 0.02 -1.80 12.63
N PRO A 234 1.11 -2.10 11.89
CA PRO A 234 2.44 -1.65 12.26
C PRO A 234 2.59 -0.13 12.18
N ALA A 235 3.44 0.43 13.03
CA ALA A 235 3.66 1.88 13.21
C ALA A 235 4.05 2.66 11.94
N TYR A 236 4.59 2.01 10.92
CA TYR A 236 4.94 2.68 9.66
C TYR A 236 3.75 2.85 8.70
N SER A 237 2.59 2.26 9.00
CA SER A 237 1.43 2.26 8.09
C SER A 237 0.50 3.43 8.35
N ILE A 238 -0.07 4.01 7.29
CA ILE A 238 -1.08 5.07 7.40
C ILE A 238 -2.32 4.62 8.19
N SER A 239 -2.65 3.33 8.13
CA SER A 239 -3.71 2.76 8.98
C SER A 239 -3.42 2.97 10.46
N ARG A 240 -2.18 2.71 10.90
CA ARG A 240 -1.78 2.97 12.28
C ARG A 240 -1.77 4.46 12.61
N TRP A 241 -1.30 5.32 11.70
CA TRP A 241 -1.31 6.77 11.90
C TRP A 241 -2.72 7.34 12.09
N LEU A 242 -3.70 6.84 11.34
CA LEU A 242 -5.11 7.21 11.49
C LEU A 242 -5.69 6.78 12.84
N ILE A 243 -5.41 5.53 13.26
CA ILE A 243 -5.85 5.00 14.55
C ILE A 243 -5.28 5.84 15.70
N ASP A 244 -3.98 6.11 15.68
CA ASP A 244 -3.31 6.91 16.72
C ASP A 244 -3.84 8.36 16.74
N ALA A 245 -4.11 8.95 15.56
CA ALA A 245 -4.68 10.29 15.45
C ALA A 245 -6.13 10.37 15.96
N ALA A 246 -6.95 9.34 15.72
CA ALA A 246 -8.30 9.25 16.27
C ALA A 246 -8.26 9.19 17.81
N ALA A 247 -7.40 8.33 18.37
CA ALA A 247 -7.24 8.21 19.82
C ALA A 247 -6.74 9.50 20.48
N THR A 248 -5.80 10.21 19.84
CA THR A 248 -5.25 11.45 20.39
C THR A 248 -6.31 12.57 20.45
N ARG A 249 -7.17 12.70 19.43
CA ARG A 249 -8.22 13.74 19.38
C ARG A 249 -9.28 13.60 20.46
N ALA A 250 -9.51 12.40 21.00
CA ALA A 250 -10.46 12.18 22.09
C ALA A 250 -9.92 12.62 23.47
N THR A 251 -8.60 12.82 23.58
CA THR A 251 -7.93 13.15 24.85
C THR A 251 -7.65 14.65 25.05
N GLY A 252 -7.99 15.50 24.08
CA GLY A 252 -7.76 16.95 24.11
C GLY A 252 -9.04 17.74 23.91
#